data_AF-A0AAE3EUI1-F1
#
_entry.id   AF-A0AAE3EUI1-F1
#
_cell.length_a   1.000
_cell.length_b   1.000
_cell.length_c   1.000
_cell.angle_alpha   90.00
_cell.angle_beta   90.00
_cell.angle_gamma   90.00
#
_symmetry.space_group_name_H-M   'P 1'
#
loop_
_entity.id
_entity.type
_entity.pdbx_description
1 polymer ?
#
loop_
_entity_poly.entity_id
_entity_poly.type
_entity_poly.pdbx_seq_one_letter_code
_entity_poly.pdbx_strand_id
1 'polypeptide(L)'
;MNLKAKAWTILFGILMVAGSCKKETKPIEISPELYDASVDRVIEIMIHDIFSPPVASRILAYPNVAAYEIIAQTDDKYQTLAGQLTDLTPIPVLDTTKNINPKLSALIAHMALSKKLIFSEDRITTMQDSLYGVWKATNEDQFEASKAYGMKVVDHIAAWMNKDNYNQTRTMPKFTVNTEDPTRWQPTPPAYMDGIEPHWNDIRPFALDSAQQFKPLPPPNFSMDKESEFYKELKEVYDTGMKITQAGDESEEMAIAKFWDCNPYVSVTRGHLMFATKKISPGAHWIGIVKIANRKINSNFDDSVYAYTKTSIAIADAFISCWDEKYRSNLIRPETLINQHIDENWMPLLQTPPFPEYTSGHSVVSGAAAEVLTSIYGDNFSFDDDTETPYGLPVRSFTSFNQASAEAAISRMYGGIHYRAAIEIGLKQGRDIGDFVIKKITMKNPGALASK
;
A
#
# COMPACT_ATOMS: atom_id res chain seq x y z
N MET A 1 -67.29 70.74 33.58
CA MET A 1 -67.71 69.81 32.51
C MET A 1 -66.56 68.84 32.29
N ASN A 2 -66.59 67.62 32.85
CA ASN A 2 -67.11 66.39 32.21
C ASN A 2 -66.58 66.24 30.77
N LEU A 3 -65.89 65.17 30.35
CA LEU A 3 -66.18 63.74 30.53
C LEU A 3 -64.94 62.84 30.29
N LYS A 4 -64.78 61.81 31.14
CA LYS A 4 -64.52 60.36 30.86
C LYS A 4 -63.25 59.95 30.07
N ALA A 5 -62.59 58.80 30.29
CA ALA A 5 -62.60 57.72 31.29
C ALA A 5 -61.56 56.67 30.84
N LYS A 6 -61.19 55.78 31.77
CA LYS A 6 -60.57 54.43 31.61
C LYS A 6 -59.05 54.40 31.31
N ALA A 7 -58.27 53.43 31.75
CA ALA A 7 -58.27 52.44 32.84
C ALA A 7 -57.13 51.46 32.48
N TRP A 8 -56.33 51.06 33.47
CA TRP A 8 -55.54 49.83 33.55
C TRP A 8 -54.17 49.79 32.84
N THR A 9 -53.16 50.02 33.68
CA THR A 9 -51.76 49.63 33.50
C THR A 9 -51.64 48.11 33.65
N ILE A 10 -51.49 47.37 32.55
CA ILE A 10 -51.04 45.96 32.58
C ILE A 10 -49.50 46.00 32.55
N LEU A 11 -48.89 45.82 33.71
CA LEU A 11 -47.44 45.61 33.82
C LEU A 11 -47.15 44.15 33.47
N PHE A 12 -46.85 43.90 32.20
CA PHE A 12 -46.43 42.58 31.72
C PHE A 12 -44.99 42.33 32.18
N GLY A 13 -44.82 41.45 33.16
CA GLY A 13 -43.53 40.86 33.47
C GLY A 13 -43.11 39.92 32.34
N ILE A 14 -42.15 40.34 31.53
CA ILE A 14 -41.39 39.45 30.65
C ILE A 14 -40.04 39.23 31.32
N LEU A 15 -39.98 38.19 32.15
CA LEU A 15 -38.72 37.53 32.46
C LEU A 15 -38.19 36.95 31.14
N MET A 16 -37.17 37.57 30.57
CA MET A 16 -36.34 36.91 29.56
C MET A 16 -35.56 35.79 30.26
N VAL A 17 -36.16 34.60 30.33
CA VAL A 17 -35.41 33.36 30.48
C VAL A 17 -34.72 33.13 29.14
N ALA A 18 -33.54 33.73 28.97
CA ALA A 18 -32.56 33.26 28.00
C ALA A 18 -32.06 31.91 28.51
N GLY A 19 -32.89 30.88 28.36
CA GLY A 19 -32.48 29.50 28.47
C GLY A 19 -31.44 29.27 27.38
N SER A 20 -30.17 29.35 27.77
CA SER A 20 -29.07 28.81 26.98
C SER A 20 -29.39 27.33 26.79
N CYS A 21 -30.02 26.99 25.66
CA CYS A 21 -30.03 25.65 25.12
C CYS A 21 -28.57 25.31 24.84
N LYS A 22 -27.83 24.87 25.85
CA LYS A 22 -26.59 24.12 25.66
C LYS A 22 -27.00 22.88 24.87
N LYS A 23 -26.83 22.93 23.55
CA LYS A 23 -26.85 21.73 22.71
C LYS A 23 -25.90 20.75 23.39
N GLU A 24 -26.40 19.60 23.85
CA GLU A 24 -25.54 18.53 24.34
C GLU A 24 -24.56 18.20 23.21
N THR A 25 -23.29 18.55 23.41
CA THR A 25 -22.24 18.30 22.43
C THR A 25 -21.87 16.83 22.53
N LYS A 26 -22.36 16.04 21.56
CA LYS A 26 -22.02 14.62 21.47
C LYS A 26 -20.52 14.47 21.14
N PRO A 27 -19.84 13.45 21.67
CA PRO A 27 -18.50 13.13 21.19
C PRO A 27 -18.55 12.72 19.72
N ILE A 28 -17.49 13.04 18.97
CA ILE A 28 -17.32 12.55 17.60
C ILE A 28 -16.79 11.12 17.68
N GLU A 29 -17.58 10.16 17.23
CA GLU A 29 -17.14 8.77 17.16
C GLU A 29 -16.39 8.49 15.86
N ILE A 30 -15.25 7.79 15.96
CA ILE A 30 -14.43 7.42 14.80
C ILE A 30 -14.27 5.90 14.79
N SER A 31 -14.80 5.29 13.73
CA SER A 31 -14.83 3.85 13.56
C SER A 31 -13.67 3.37 12.66
N PRO A 32 -13.25 2.10 12.78
CA PRO A 32 -12.25 1.52 11.87
C PRO A 32 -12.68 1.57 10.41
N GLU A 33 -13.99 1.53 10.11
CA GLU A 33 -14.50 1.62 8.73
C GLU A 33 -14.27 3.00 8.09
N LEU A 34 -14.24 4.07 8.89
CA LEU A 34 -13.84 5.39 8.38
C LEU A 34 -12.35 5.43 8.02
N TYR A 35 -11.52 4.68 8.75
CA TYR A 35 -10.11 4.53 8.42
C TYR A 35 -9.94 3.71 7.14
N ASP A 36 -10.63 2.57 7.03
CA ASP A 36 -10.68 1.75 5.81
C ASP A 36 -11.09 2.61 4.60
N ALA A 37 -12.15 3.41 4.73
CA ALA A 37 -12.63 4.28 3.66
C ALA A 37 -11.56 5.30 3.22
N SER A 38 -10.74 5.79 4.15
CA SER A 38 -9.64 6.69 3.82
C SER A 38 -8.52 5.95 3.07
N VAL A 39 -8.20 4.72 3.47
CA VAL A 39 -7.20 3.88 2.79
C VAL A 39 -7.69 3.50 1.39
N ASP A 40 -8.95 3.06 1.27
CA ASP A 40 -9.59 2.70 0.00
C ASP A 40 -9.59 3.90 -0.97
N ARG A 41 -9.94 5.10 -0.50
CA ARG A 41 -9.90 6.30 -1.34
C ARG A 41 -8.49 6.59 -1.88
N VAL A 42 -7.45 6.38 -1.08
CA VAL A 42 -6.06 6.57 -1.54
C VAL A 42 -5.69 5.54 -2.59
N ILE A 43 -6.10 4.27 -2.41
CA ILE A 43 -5.90 3.22 -3.40
C ILE A 43 -6.62 3.56 -4.72
N GLU A 44 -7.88 3.97 -4.67
CA GLU A 44 -8.64 4.41 -5.85
C GLU A 44 -7.93 5.54 -6.62
N ILE A 45 -7.38 6.52 -5.88
CA ILE A 45 -6.66 7.65 -6.48
C ILE A 45 -5.33 7.19 -7.06
N MET A 46 -4.61 6.26 -6.42
CA MET A 46 -3.35 5.75 -6.94
C MET A 46 -3.53 5.07 -8.30
N ILE A 47 -4.64 4.37 -8.51
CA ILE A 47 -5.01 3.78 -9.81
C ILE A 47 -5.29 4.88 -10.83
N HIS A 48 -6.05 5.91 -10.44
CA HIS A 48 -6.39 7.03 -11.31
C HIS A 48 -5.15 7.82 -11.76
N ASP A 49 -4.23 8.05 -10.83
CA ASP A 49 -3.00 8.83 -11.03
C ASP A 49 -1.85 7.98 -11.60
N ILE A 50 -2.06 6.67 -11.80
CA ILE A 50 -1.13 5.71 -12.42
C ILE A 50 0.22 5.69 -11.67
N PHE A 51 0.16 5.58 -10.35
CA PHE A 51 1.37 5.43 -9.55
C PHE A 51 2.01 4.05 -9.74
N SER A 52 3.34 4.02 -9.80
CA SER A 52 4.09 2.78 -9.90
C SER A 52 3.98 1.95 -8.62
N PRO A 53 4.14 0.60 -8.69
CA PRO A 53 4.14 -0.26 -7.51
C PRO A 53 5.05 0.21 -6.36
N PRO A 54 6.34 0.55 -6.59
CA PRO A 54 7.20 1.04 -5.52
C PRO A 54 6.73 2.39 -4.96
N VAL A 55 6.29 3.34 -5.79
CA VAL A 55 5.79 4.64 -5.30
C VAL A 55 4.50 4.47 -4.50
N ALA A 56 3.60 3.57 -4.92
CA ALA A 56 2.37 3.27 -4.18
C ALA A 56 2.66 2.79 -2.74
N SER A 57 3.72 1.99 -2.53
CA SER A 57 4.11 1.56 -1.18
C SER A 57 4.49 2.73 -0.27
N ARG A 58 5.19 3.73 -0.82
CA ARG A 58 5.54 4.97 -0.12
C ARG A 58 4.31 5.78 0.24
N ILE A 59 3.35 5.89 -0.69
CA ILE A 59 2.08 6.60 -0.50
C ILE A 59 1.27 5.96 0.64
N LEU A 60 1.31 4.63 0.77
CA LEU A 60 0.60 3.89 1.80
C LEU A 60 1.29 3.96 3.17
N ALA A 61 2.63 3.98 3.25
CA ALA A 61 3.34 3.89 4.52
C ALA A 61 3.27 5.18 5.37
N TYR A 62 3.59 6.34 4.80
CA TYR A 62 3.71 7.59 5.58
C TYR A 62 2.41 8.04 6.28
N PRO A 63 1.24 8.03 5.63
CA PRO A 63 -0.03 8.37 6.28
C PRO A 63 -0.37 7.43 7.44
N ASN A 64 -0.09 6.13 7.28
CA ASN A 64 -0.30 5.14 8.32
C ASN A 64 0.62 5.38 9.53
N VAL A 65 1.91 5.66 9.30
CA VAL A 65 2.85 6.03 10.38
C VAL A 65 2.36 7.25 11.17
N ALA A 66 1.85 8.28 10.49
CA ALA A 66 1.34 9.47 11.19
C ALA A 66 0.12 9.18 12.08
N ALA A 67 -0.83 8.39 11.56
CA ALA A 67 -1.99 7.96 12.32
C ALA A 67 -1.57 7.09 13.52
N TYR A 68 -0.62 6.17 13.29
CA TYR A 68 -0.09 5.29 14.32
C TYR A 68 0.61 6.04 15.46
N GLU A 69 1.46 7.01 15.14
CA GLU A 69 2.16 7.80 16.15
C GLU A 69 1.20 8.58 17.05
N ILE A 70 0.04 8.99 16.53
CA ILE A 70 -1.01 9.64 17.34
C ILE A 70 -1.64 8.63 18.31
N ILE A 71 -2.04 7.46 17.85
CA ILE A 71 -2.68 6.45 18.73
C ILE A 71 -1.70 5.91 19.78
N ALA A 72 -0.41 5.80 19.43
CA ALA A 72 0.64 5.30 20.33
C ALA A 72 0.89 6.21 21.55
N GLN A 73 0.42 7.47 21.51
CA GLN A 73 0.45 8.34 22.69
C GLN A 73 -0.71 8.11 23.67
N THR A 74 -1.72 7.34 23.28
CA THR A 74 -3.02 7.32 23.97
C THR A 74 -3.40 5.98 24.56
N ASP A 75 -2.72 4.92 24.14
CA ASP A 75 -2.91 3.57 24.66
C ASP A 75 -1.53 2.94 24.89
N ASP A 76 -1.23 2.64 26.16
CA ASP A 76 0.01 2.00 26.61
C ASP A 76 0.22 0.62 25.96
N LYS A 77 -0.79 0.05 25.28
CA LYS A 77 -0.61 -1.14 24.44
C LYS A 77 0.39 -0.92 23.31
N TYR A 78 0.47 0.28 22.76
CA TYR A 78 1.28 0.61 21.58
C TYR A 78 2.54 1.39 21.97
N GLN A 79 3.62 1.20 21.20
CA GLN A 79 4.88 1.92 21.39
C GLN A 79 5.17 2.81 20.19
N THR A 80 5.69 4.00 20.43
CA THR A 80 6.13 4.92 19.36
C THR A 80 7.17 4.27 18.45
N LEU A 81 7.06 4.53 17.15
CA LEU A 81 8.02 4.19 16.11
C LEU A 81 9.22 5.15 16.08
N ALA A 82 9.17 6.27 16.82
CA ALA A 82 10.29 7.18 16.92
C ALA A 82 11.51 6.48 17.55
N GLY A 83 12.68 6.64 16.93
CA GLY A 83 13.90 5.92 17.29
C GLY A 83 13.93 4.44 16.87
N GLN A 84 12.84 3.89 16.33
CA GLN A 84 12.80 2.56 15.72
C GLN A 84 12.90 2.63 14.19
N LEU A 85 12.19 3.59 13.59
CA LEU A 85 12.30 3.89 12.15
C LEU A 85 13.46 4.86 11.88
N THR A 86 14.12 4.68 10.74
CA THR A 86 15.26 5.50 10.31
C THR A 86 14.92 6.99 10.34
N ASP A 87 15.68 7.74 11.15
CA ASP A 87 15.57 9.19 11.34
C ASP A 87 14.21 9.71 11.87
N LEU A 88 13.28 8.84 12.28
CA LEU A 88 12.01 9.28 12.85
C LEU A 88 12.22 9.76 14.30
N THR A 89 11.85 11.01 14.55
CA THR A 89 11.90 11.63 15.88
C THR A 89 10.49 11.70 16.49
N PRO A 90 10.37 11.82 17.84
CA PRO A 90 9.07 11.86 18.50
C PRO A 90 8.18 12.97 17.95
N ILE A 91 6.91 12.66 17.69
CA ILE A 91 5.92 13.62 17.22
C ILE A 91 5.53 14.60 18.35
N PRO A 92 4.90 15.76 18.05
CA PRO A 92 4.39 16.66 19.07
C PRO A 92 3.48 15.95 20.08
N VAL A 93 3.65 16.25 21.37
CA VAL A 93 2.88 15.62 22.46
C VAL A 93 1.43 16.08 22.44
N LEU A 94 0.52 15.13 22.64
CA LEU A 94 -0.92 15.37 22.79
C LEU A 94 -1.19 16.19 24.06
N ASP A 95 -1.88 17.32 23.90
CA ASP A 95 -2.28 18.19 25.00
C ASP A 95 -3.55 17.64 25.68
N THR A 96 -3.39 16.90 26.78
CA THR A 96 -4.50 16.28 27.53
C THR A 96 -5.44 17.28 28.20
N THR A 97 -5.08 18.57 28.25
CA THR A 97 -5.95 19.62 28.80
C THR A 97 -7.00 20.11 27.80
N LYS A 98 -6.85 19.78 26.52
CA LYS A 98 -7.78 20.13 25.45
C LYS A 98 -8.72 18.98 25.13
N ASN A 99 -9.90 19.32 24.62
CA ASN A 99 -10.87 18.35 24.12
C ASN A 99 -10.44 17.82 22.74
N ILE A 100 -9.34 17.08 22.69
CA ILE A 100 -8.83 16.44 21.47
C ILE A 100 -9.32 15.00 21.44
N ASN A 101 -9.90 14.60 20.31
CA ASN A 101 -10.16 13.21 19.98
C ASN A 101 -8.97 12.65 19.18
N PRO A 102 -8.16 11.73 19.76
CA PRO A 102 -6.96 11.21 19.10
C PRO A 102 -7.25 10.43 17.82
N LYS A 103 -8.35 9.66 17.77
CA LYS A 103 -8.74 8.88 16.58
C LYS A 103 -9.15 9.79 15.43
N LEU A 104 -9.83 10.89 15.75
CA LEU A 104 -10.14 11.93 14.78
C LEU A 104 -8.87 12.61 14.27
N SER A 105 -7.94 12.97 15.16
CA SER A 105 -6.63 13.51 14.76
C SER A 105 -5.84 12.55 13.88
N ALA A 106 -5.85 11.25 14.18
CA ALA A 106 -5.18 10.20 13.41
C ALA A 106 -5.76 10.08 12.00
N LEU A 107 -7.09 10.04 11.87
CA LEU A 107 -7.77 10.00 10.57
C LEU A 107 -7.54 11.28 9.74
N ILE A 108 -7.55 12.45 10.40
CA ILE A 108 -7.19 13.73 9.76
C ILE A 108 -5.75 13.70 9.25
N ALA A 109 -4.80 13.23 10.07
CA ALA A 109 -3.40 13.15 9.70
C ALA A 109 -3.18 12.20 8.52
N HIS A 110 -3.84 11.03 8.55
CA HIS A 110 -3.84 10.08 7.44
C HIS A 110 -4.32 10.72 6.14
N MET A 111 -5.52 11.33 6.13
CA MET A 111 -6.06 11.97 4.93
C MET A 111 -5.17 13.13 4.43
N ALA A 112 -4.64 13.95 5.35
CA ALA A 112 -3.85 15.12 4.99
C ALA A 112 -2.47 14.78 4.38
N LEU A 113 -1.78 13.76 4.91
CA LEU A 113 -0.56 13.27 4.29
C LEU A 113 -0.83 12.53 2.99
N SER A 114 -1.89 11.73 2.95
CA SER A 114 -2.31 11.03 1.73
C SER A 114 -2.54 12.02 0.59
N LYS A 115 -3.24 13.13 0.85
CA LYS A 115 -3.43 14.23 -0.09
C LYS A 115 -2.11 14.78 -0.64
N LYS A 116 -1.11 15.00 0.22
CA LYS A 116 0.22 15.52 -0.19
C LYS A 116 1.03 14.54 -1.07
N LEU A 117 0.62 13.28 -1.13
CA LEU A 117 1.36 12.18 -1.75
C LEU A 117 0.79 11.75 -3.10
N ILE A 118 -0.36 12.30 -3.50
CA ILE A 118 -1.06 11.99 -4.76
C ILE A 118 -1.19 13.25 -5.63
N PHE A 119 -1.57 13.09 -6.91
CA PHE A 119 -1.73 14.23 -7.83
C PHE A 119 -3.16 14.79 -7.82
N SER A 120 -4.17 13.92 -7.80
CA SER A 120 -5.59 14.31 -7.79
C SER A 120 -6.08 14.70 -6.38
N GLU A 121 -5.50 15.76 -5.81
CA GLU A 121 -5.75 16.24 -4.44
C GLU A 121 -7.23 16.55 -4.14
N ASP A 122 -7.99 16.93 -5.17
CA ASP A 122 -9.42 17.25 -5.10
C ASP A 122 -10.26 16.04 -4.66
N ARG A 123 -9.84 14.83 -5.01
CA ARG A 123 -10.54 13.58 -4.66
C ARG A 123 -10.46 13.24 -3.18
N ILE A 124 -9.34 13.57 -2.52
CA ILE A 124 -9.21 13.50 -1.05
C ILE A 124 -9.96 14.68 -0.42
N THR A 125 -9.80 15.88 -0.98
CA THR A 125 -10.43 17.11 -0.45
C THR A 125 -11.95 16.94 -0.37
N THR A 126 -12.58 16.35 -1.39
CA THR A 126 -14.02 16.07 -1.39
C THR A 126 -14.45 15.16 -0.24
N MET A 127 -13.66 14.12 0.08
CA MET A 127 -13.93 13.24 1.23
C MET A 127 -13.72 13.98 2.55
N GLN A 128 -12.64 14.76 2.67
CA GLN A 128 -12.34 15.56 3.85
C GLN A 128 -13.46 16.55 4.14
N ASP A 129 -13.92 17.31 3.14
CA ASP A 129 -14.96 18.33 3.31
C ASP A 129 -16.30 17.72 3.75
N SER A 130 -16.65 16.55 3.19
CA SER A 130 -17.84 15.80 3.61
C SER A 130 -17.78 15.38 5.08
N LEU A 131 -16.67 14.77 5.50
CA LEU A 131 -16.47 14.34 6.88
C LEU A 131 -16.36 15.53 7.85
N TYR A 132 -15.63 16.57 7.46
CA TYR A 132 -15.43 17.76 8.28
C TYR A 132 -16.74 18.49 8.52
N GLY A 133 -17.63 18.56 7.52
CA GLY A 133 -18.97 19.11 7.69
C GLY A 133 -19.78 18.37 8.76
N VAL A 134 -19.75 17.04 8.75
CA VAL A 134 -20.43 16.20 9.76
C VAL A 134 -19.82 16.37 11.15
N TRP A 135 -18.50 16.32 11.26
CA TRP A 135 -17.80 16.44 12.55
C TRP A 135 -17.95 17.82 13.17
N LYS A 136 -17.85 18.88 12.36
CA LYS A 136 -18.08 20.26 12.80
C LYS A 136 -19.52 20.47 13.27
N ALA A 137 -20.51 19.91 12.57
CA ALA A 137 -21.91 19.96 13.00
C ALA A 137 -22.19 19.16 14.29
N THR A 138 -21.41 18.11 14.55
CA THR A 138 -21.53 17.24 15.73
C THR A 138 -20.91 17.89 16.96
N ASN A 139 -19.66 18.35 16.85
CA ASN A 139 -18.90 18.98 17.93
C ASN A 139 -17.76 19.84 17.38
N GLU A 140 -18.06 21.10 17.08
CA GLU A 140 -17.10 22.04 16.47
C GLU A 140 -15.83 22.20 17.33
N ASP A 141 -15.96 22.40 18.65
CA ASP A 141 -14.82 22.60 19.54
C ASP A 141 -13.87 21.39 19.54
N GLN A 142 -14.43 20.18 19.64
CA GLN A 142 -13.62 18.95 19.57
C GLN A 142 -12.99 18.77 18.19
N PHE A 143 -13.74 19.04 17.12
CA PHE A 143 -13.24 18.93 15.75
C PHE A 143 -12.06 19.87 15.49
N GLU A 144 -12.20 21.17 15.79
CA GLU A 144 -11.15 22.15 15.52
C GLU A 144 -9.90 21.87 16.38
N ALA A 145 -10.07 21.48 17.65
CA ALA A 145 -8.96 21.08 18.51
C ALA A 145 -8.23 19.83 17.97
N SER A 146 -8.98 18.82 17.55
CA SER A 146 -8.43 17.57 17.02
C SER A 146 -7.74 17.77 15.67
N LYS A 147 -8.33 18.58 14.79
CA LYS A 147 -7.74 18.97 13.51
C LYS A 147 -6.45 19.74 13.70
N ALA A 148 -6.44 20.73 14.59
CA ALA A 148 -5.25 21.53 14.87
C ALA A 148 -4.10 20.66 15.38
N TYR A 149 -4.37 19.69 16.26
CA TYR A 149 -3.35 18.73 16.71
C TYR A 149 -2.89 17.80 15.57
N GLY A 150 -3.83 17.19 14.83
CA GLY A 150 -3.50 16.30 13.72
C GLY A 150 -2.62 16.97 12.67
N MET A 151 -2.88 18.25 12.34
CA MET A 151 -2.06 19.01 11.40
C MET A 151 -0.63 19.28 11.91
N LYS A 152 -0.40 19.44 13.22
CA LYS A 152 0.96 19.54 13.77
C LYS A 152 1.76 18.25 13.55
N VAL A 153 1.10 17.10 13.70
CA VAL A 153 1.71 15.80 13.42
C VAL A 153 1.97 15.64 11.92
N VAL A 154 1.05 16.08 11.07
CA VAL A 154 1.24 16.11 9.61
C VAL A 154 2.48 16.90 9.24
N ASP A 155 2.68 18.10 9.80
CA ASP A 155 3.85 18.92 9.49
C ASP A 155 5.16 18.23 9.91
N HIS A 156 5.18 17.59 11.08
CA HIS A 156 6.33 16.82 11.57
C HIS A 156 6.66 15.62 10.66
N ILE A 157 5.66 14.79 10.35
CA ILE A 157 5.83 13.60 9.52
C ILE A 157 6.17 14.00 8.07
N ALA A 158 5.57 15.06 7.53
CA ALA A 158 5.91 15.58 6.22
C ALA A 158 7.36 16.07 6.16
N ALA A 159 7.87 16.70 7.22
CA ALA A 159 9.27 17.12 7.29
C ALA A 159 10.24 15.93 7.30
N TRP A 160 9.89 14.83 7.97
CA TRP A 160 10.67 13.59 7.95
C TRP A 160 10.56 12.85 6.60
N MET A 161 9.36 12.80 6.02
CA MET A 161 9.06 12.22 4.71
C MET A 161 9.81 12.94 3.58
N ASN A 162 9.86 14.27 3.59
CA ASN A 162 10.53 15.05 2.53
C ASN A 162 12.07 14.93 2.54
N LYS A 163 12.64 14.22 3.52
CA LYS A 163 14.08 13.94 3.64
C LYS A 163 14.44 12.50 3.26
N ASP A 164 13.51 11.73 2.68
CA ASP A 164 13.72 10.32 2.32
C ASP A 164 14.35 10.11 0.93
N ASN A 165 14.88 11.17 0.33
CA ASN A 165 15.49 11.21 -0.99
C ASN A 165 14.53 11.07 -2.18
N TYR A 166 13.20 10.94 -1.96
CA TYR A 166 12.23 10.81 -3.06
C TYR A 166 12.24 11.99 -4.04
N ASN A 167 12.30 13.23 -3.54
CA ASN A 167 12.28 14.43 -4.39
C ASN A 167 13.55 14.52 -5.27
N GLN A 168 14.70 14.13 -4.72
CA GLN A 168 15.99 14.14 -5.40
C GLN A 168 16.02 13.09 -6.52
N THR A 169 15.47 11.89 -6.28
CA THR A 169 15.43 10.82 -7.30
C THR A 169 14.59 11.19 -8.53
N ARG A 170 13.64 12.15 -8.43
CA ARG A 170 12.78 12.55 -9.56
C ARG A 170 13.54 13.20 -10.73
N THR A 171 14.75 13.71 -10.48
CA THR A 171 15.58 14.37 -11.50
C THR A 171 16.85 13.58 -11.83
N MET A 172 17.01 12.37 -11.28
CA MET A 172 18.12 11.49 -11.62
C MET A 172 17.98 10.93 -13.05
N PRO A 173 19.09 10.50 -13.69
CA PRO A 173 19.06 9.97 -15.05
C PRO A 173 18.15 8.75 -15.18
N LYS A 174 17.54 8.58 -16.35
CA LYS A 174 16.78 7.37 -16.67
C LYS A 174 17.69 6.14 -16.77
N PHE A 175 17.09 4.96 -16.71
CA PHE A 175 17.80 3.71 -16.97
C PHE A 175 18.38 3.70 -18.39
N THR A 176 19.67 3.37 -18.52
CA THR A 176 20.33 3.27 -19.83
C THR A 176 20.19 1.84 -20.34
N VAL A 177 19.44 1.67 -21.43
CA VAL A 177 19.29 0.39 -22.13
C VAL A 177 20.55 0.14 -22.96
N ASN A 178 21.12 -1.06 -22.84
CA ASN A 178 22.23 -1.51 -23.67
C ASN A 178 21.82 -2.81 -24.38
N THR A 179 21.47 -2.69 -25.66
CA THR A 179 21.00 -3.82 -26.48
C THR A 179 22.13 -4.71 -27.00
N GLU A 180 23.39 -4.27 -26.90
CA GLU A 180 24.55 -5.09 -27.31
C GLU A 180 24.88 -6.18 -26.27
N ASP A 181 24.44 -5.99 -25.02
CA ASP A 181 24.59 -6.99 -23.97
C ASP A 181 23.31 -7.85 -23.87
N PRO A 182 23.35 -9.12 -24.32
CA PRO A 182 22.16 -9.98 -24.39
C PRO A 182 21.60 -10.36 -23.02
N THR A 183 22.35 -10.15 -21.93
CA THR A 183 21.88 -10.45 -20.58
C THR A 183 21.05 -9.32 -19.99
N ARG A 184 21.15 -8.11 -20.54
CA ARG A 184 20.56 -6.90 -19.95
C ARG A 184 19.11 -6.71 -20.35
N TRP A 185 18.33 -6.20 -19.41
CA TRP A 185 16.94 -5.85 -19.60
C TRP A 185 16.75 -4.84 -20.73
N GLN A 186 15.70 -5.08 -21.51
CA GLN A 186 15.25 -4.24 -22.61
C GLN A 186 13.76 -3.93 -22.43
N PRO A 187 13.28 -2.75 -22.82
CA PRO A 187 11.86 -2.47 -22.89
C PRO A 187 11.12 -3.49 -23.74
N THR A 188 9.94 -3.92 -23.30
CA THR A 188 9.14 -4.96 -23.96
C THR A 188 7.93 -4.37 -24.68
N PRO A 189 7.43 -5.03 -25.75
CA PRO A 189 6.17 -4.68 -26.38
C PRO A 189 4.98 -4.74 -25.40
N PRO A 190 3.84 -4.13 -25.78
CA PRO A 190 3.64 -3.23 -26.92
C PRO A 190 4.17 -1.80 -26.69
N ALA A 191 4.41 -1.39 -25.44
CA ALA A 191 4.62 0.02 -25.09
C ALA A 191 6.09 0.45 -25.07
N TYR A 192 7.03 -0.47 -24.90
CA TYR A 192 8.48 -0.20 -24.81
C TYR A 192 8.82 0.94 -23.85
N MET A 193 8.15 0.96 -22.68
CA MET A 193 8.36 1.99 -21.66
C MET A 193 9.76 1.88 -21.03
N ASP A 194 10.30 3.02 -20.62
CA ASP A 194 11.52 3.09 -19.82
C ASP A 194 11.37 2.30 -18.52
N GLY A 195 12.51 1.79 -18.00
CA GLY A 195 12.56 1.09 -16.72
C GLY A 195 12.04 1.95 -15.58
N ILE A 196 11.05 1.43 -14.85
CA ILE A 196 10.37 2.15 -13.77
C ILE A 196 11.21 2.21 -12.50
N GLU A 197 11.46 3.44 -12.03
CA GLU A 197 12.16 3.76 -10.77
C GLU A 197 13.57 3.14 -10.64
N PRO A 198 14.53 3.45 -11.54
CA PRO A 198 15.87 2.85 -11.53
C PRO A 198 16.69 3.15 -10.26
N HIS A 199 16.36 4.21 -9.55
CA HIS A 199 17.05 4.66 -8.33
C HIS A 199 16.20 4.47 -7.08
N TRP A 200 15.26 3.51 -7.10
CA TRP A 200 14.40 3.28 -5.92
C TRP A 200 15.19 2.76 -4.71
N ASN A 201 16.38 2.20 -4.93
CA ASN A 201 17.30 1.80 -3.88
C ASN A 201 17.97 2.97 -3.15
N ASP A 202 17.89 4.19 -3.69
CA ASP A 202 18.38 5.41 -3.05
C ASP A 202 17.34 6.04 -2.11
N ILE A 203 16.11 5.52 -2.06
CA ILE A 203 15.08 5.95 -1.11
C ILE A 203 15.46 5.47 0.30
N ARG A 204 15.32 6.33 1.31
CA ARG A 204 15.58 5.97 2.70
C ARG A 204 14.65 4.81 3.13
N PRO A 205 15.19 3.65 3.54
CA PRO A 205 14.37 2.59 4.12
C PRO A 205 13.76 3.00 5.46
N PHE A 206 12.62 2.43 5.81
CA PHE A 206 11.94 2.67 7.08
C PHE A 206 12.62 1.94 8.24
N ALA A 207 12.87 0.63 8.09
CA ALA A 207 13.45 -0.21 9.13
C ALA A 207 14.76 -0.90 8.72
N LEU A 208 14.96 -1.14 7.42
CA LEU A 208 16.24 -1.68 6.93
C LEU A 208 17.40 -0.75 7.25
N ASP A 209 18.55 -1.33 7.61
CA ASP A 209 19.78 -0.59 7.83
C ASP A 209 20.37 -0.06 6.50
N SER A 210 20.07 -0.73 5.37
CA SER A 210 20.35 -0.25 4.01
C SER A 210 19.49 -0.99 2.98
N ALA A 211 19.32 -0.43 1.78
CA ALA A 211 18.58 -1.07 0.68
C ALA A 211 19.15 -2.46 0.29
N GLN A 212 20.45 -2.68 0.51
CA GLN A 212 21.16 -3.90 0.14
C GLN A 212 21.18 -4.96 1.27
N GLN A 213 20.56 -4.68 2.41
CA GLN A 213 20.62 -5.57 3.59
C GLN A 213 20.14 -6.99 3.28
N PHE A 214 19.13 -7.12 2.43
CA PHE A 214 18.56 -8.40 1.98
C PHE A 214 18.89 -8.69 0.51
N LYS A 215 20.12 -8.36 0.08
CA LYS A 215 20.61 -8.76 -1.24
C LYS A 215 20.56 -10.29 -1.39
N PRO A 216 19.84 -10.82 -2.39
CA PRO A 216 19.71 -12.26 -2.58
C PRO A 216 20.97 -12.87 -3.22
N LEU A 217 20.93 -14.20 -3.41
CA LEU A 217 21.85 -14.88 -4.32
C LEU A 217 21.69 -14.30 -5.74
N PRO A 218 22.74 -14.30 -6.58
CA PRO A 218 22.58 -13.87 -7.98
C PRO A 218 21.65 -14.82 -8.75
N PRO A 219 21.01 -14.36 -9.84
CA PRO A 219 20.26 -15.24 -10.72
C PRO A 219 21.18 -16.29 -11.39
N PRO A 220 20.63 -17.38 -11.94
CA PRO A 220 21.40 -18.30 -12.77
C PRO A 220 22.16 -17.54 -13.86
N ASN A 221 23.43 -17.91 -14.08
CA ASN A 221 24.25 -17.27 -15.11
C ASN A 221 23.58 -17.40 -16.47
N PHE A 222 23.39 -16.27 -17.15
CA PHE A 222 22.82 -16.24 -18.49
C PHE A 222 23.57 -17.18 -19.43
N SER A 223 22.84 -18.04 -20.11
CA SER A 223 23.38 -18.91 -21.16
C SER A 223 22.24 -19.43 -22.04
N MET A 224 22.46 -19.47 -23.35
CA MET A 224 21.56 -20.09 -24.32
C MET A 224 21.94 -21.55 -24.63
N ASP A 225 22.88 -22.13 -23.88
CA ASP A 225 23.16 -23.57 -23.89
C ASP A 225 21.98 -24.32 -23.25
N LYS A 226 21.46 -25.32 -23.95
CA LYS A 226 20.29 -26.11 -23.53
C LYS A 226 20.47 -26.84 -22.20
N GLU A 227 21.72 -27.14 -21.84
CA GLU A 227 22.04 -27.82 -20.59
C GLU A 227 22.21 -26.87 -19.40
N SER A 228 22.27 -25.56 -19.65
CA SER A 228 22.42 -24.55 -18.61
C SER A 228 21.15 -24.39 -17.76
N GLU A 229 21.33 -24.02 -16.49
CA GLU A 229 20.20 -23.76 -15.58
C GLU A 229 19.33 -22.60 -16.06
N PHE A 230 19.95 -21.54 -16.62
CA PHE A 230 19.20 -20.41 -17.18
C PHE A 230 18.30 -20.83 -18.34
N TYR A 231 18.81 -21.63 -19.29
CA TYR A 231 17.99 -22.11 -20.41
C TYR A 231 16.87 -23.04 -19.94
N LYS A 232 17.12 -23.89 -18.93
CA LYS A 232 16.08 -24.73 -18.34
C LYS A 232 14.94 -23.89 -17.74
N GLU A 233 15.25 -22.81 -17.02
CA GLU A 233 14.22 -21.89 -16.51
C GLU A 233 13.50 -21.13 -17.63
N LEU A 234 14.21 -20.69 -18.68
CA LEU A 234 13.60 -20.08 -19.86
C LEU A 234 12.63 -21.05 -20.55
N LYS A 235 13.03 -22.31 -20.72
CA LYS A 235 12.22 -23.37 -21.33
C LYS A 235 11.02 -23.73 -20.47
N GLU A 236 11.17 -23.71 -19.15
CA GLU A 236 10.06 -23.89 -18.21
C GLU A 236 8.98 -22.81 -18.39
N VAL A 237 9.37 -21.54 -18.53
CA VAL A 237 8.42 -20.45 -18.80
C VAL A 237 7.68 -20.69 -20.12
N TYR A 238 8.41 -21.01 -21.18
CA TYR A 238 7.82 -21.31 -22.50
C TYR A 238 6.82 -22.47 -22.42
N ASP A 239 7.24 -23.61 -21.86
CA ASP A 239 6.42 -24.82 -21.76
C ASP A 239 5.19 -24.62 -20.88
N THR A 240 5.32 -23.83 -19.81
CA THR A 240 4.19 -23.50 -18.94
C THR A 240 3.18 -22.63 -19.68
N GLY A 241 3.63 -21.59 -20.38
CA GLY A 241 2.77 -20.77 -21.23
C GLY A 241 2.03 -21.60 -22.28
N MET A 242 2.74 -22.47 -23.00
CA MET A 242 2.14 -23.34 -24.02
C MET A 242 1.10 -24.31 -23.45
N LYS A 243 1.35 -24.89 -22.27
CA LYS A 243 0.38 -25.77 -21.59
C LYS A 243 -0.89 -25.00 -21.20
N ILE A 244 -0.76 -23.79 -20.68
CA ILE A 244 -1.92 -22.95 -20.30
C ILE A 244 -2.72 -22.57 -21.55
N THR A 245 -2.06 -22.16 -22.64
CA THR A 245 -2.72 -21.88 -23.92
C THR A 245 -3.47 -23.09 -24.46
N GLN A 246 -2.90 -24.29 -24.35
CA GLN A 246 -3.56 -25.54 -24.76
C GLN A 246 -4.76 -25.91 -23.89
N ALA A 247 -4.69 -25.64 -22.58
CA ALA A 247 -5.80 -25.86 -21.65
C ALA A 247 -6.95 -24.87 -21.87
N GLY A 248 -6.67 -23.70 -22.45
CA GLY A 248 -7.65 -22.68 -22.80
C GLY A 248 -7.99 -21.73 -21.66
N ASP A 249 -8.99 -20.88 -21.92
CA ASP A 249 -9.30 -19.70 -21.11
C ASP A 249 -9.93 -20.00 -19.74
N GLU A 250 -10.33 -21.26 -19.50
CA GLU A 250 -10.96 -21.72 -18.25
C GLU A 250 -9.97 -22.38 -17.27
N SER A 251 -8.67 -22.40 -17.59
CA SER A 251 -7.65 -22.99 -16.71
C SER A 251 -7.47 -22.20 -15.41
N GLU A 252 -7.25 -22.93 -14.32
CA GLU A 252 -7.04 -22.34 -12.99
C GLU A 252 -5.75 -21.50 -12.94
N GLU A 253 -4.70 -21.92 -13.66
CA GLU A 253 -3.44 -21.19 -13.79
C GLU A 253 -3.66 -19.82 -14.43
N MET A 254 -4.57 -19.73 -15.41
CA MET A 254 -4.94 -18.46 -16.03
C MET A 254 -5.71 -17.57 -15.06
N ALA A 255 -6.65 -18.14 -14.30
CA ALA A 255 -7.38 -17.40 -13.27
C ALA A 255 -6.43 -16.84 -12.19
N ILE A 256 -5.49 -17.66 -11.73
CA ILE A 256 -4.45 -17.26 -10.77
C ILE A 256 -3.57 -16.12 -11.33
N ALA A 257 -3.08 -16.26 -12.55
CA ALA A 257 -2.24 -15.24 -13.19
C ALA A 257 -2.98 -13.91 -13.32
N LYS A 258 -4.24 -13.93 -13.74
CA LYS A 258 -5.06 -12.71 -13.88
C LYS A 258 -5.38 -12.07 -12.53
N PHE A 259 -5.68 -12.88 -11.51
CA PHE A 259 -6.00 -12.41 -10.17
C PHE A 259 -4.85 -11.63 -9.54
N TRP A 260 -3.63 -12.17 -9.66
CA TRP A 260 -2.43 -11.56 -9.08
C TRP A 260 -1.66 -10.68 -10.06
N ASP A 261 -2.21 -10.29 -11.22
CA ASP A 261 -1.45 -9.50 -12.20
C ASP A 261 -1.03 -8.14 -11.63
N CYS A 262 -1.98 -7.44 -11.00
CA CYS A 262 -1.79 -6.18 -10.28
C CYS A 262 -0.87 -5.17 -11.00
N ASN A 263 -0.95 -5.13 -12.33
CA ASN A 263 -0.11 -4.29 -13.18
C ASN A 263 -0.89 -3.06 -13.66
N PRO A 264 -0.60 -1.85 -13.14
CA PRO A 264 -1.29 -0.62 -13.56
C PRO A 264 -0.91 -0.16 -14.97
N TYR A 265 0.06 -0.80 -15.62
CA TYR A 265 0.58 -0.45 -16.94
C TYR A 265 -0.02 -1.26 -18.09
N VAL A 266 -1.00 -2.13 -17.82
CA VAL A 266 -1.60 -2.96 -18.87
C VAL A 266 -2.28 -2.05 -19.89
N SER A 267 -1.67 -1.97 -21.07
CA SER A 267 -2.08 -1.12 -22.18
C SER A 267 -2.91 -1.93 -23.16
N VAL A 268 -4.13 -1.47 -23.43
CA VAL A 268 -5.00 -2.05 -24.46
C VAL A 268 -5.01 -1.11 -25.65
N THR A 269 -4.50 -1.59 -26.78
CA THR A 269 -4.54 -0.87 -28.06
C THR A 269 -5.71 -1.37 -28.89
N ARG A 270 -6.67 -0.51 -29.22
CA ARG A 270 -7.78 -0.78 -30.16
C ARG A 270 -7.79 0.29 -31.26
N GLY A 271 -7.27 -0.07 -32.44
CA GLY A 271 -7.07 0.90 -33.52
C GLY A 271 -6.07 1.99 -33.11
N HIS A 272 -6.46 3.26 -33.23
CA HIS A 272 -5.63 4.41 -32.80
C HIS A 272 -5.75 4.76 -31.32
N LEU A 273 -6.60 4.05 -30.55
CA LEU A 273 -6.81 4.31 -29.13
C LEU A 273 -5.95 3.38 -28.29
N MET A 274 -5.14 3.96 -27.40
CA MET A 274 -4.50 3.25 -26.29
C MET A 274 -5.16 3.68 -24.98
N PHE A 275 -5.61 2.72 -24.17
CA PHE A 275 -6.09 2.98 -22.81
C PHE A 275 -5.52 1.95 -21.83
N ALA A 276 -5.28 2.39 -20.60
CA ALA A 276 -4.82 1.52 -19.52
C ALA A 276 -6.00 0.81 -18.84
N THR A 277 -5.83 -0.45 -18.49
CA THR A 277 -6.81 -1.16 -17.65
C THR A 277 -6.60 -0.75 -16.19
N LYS A 278 -7.67 -0.34 -15.51
CA LYS A 278 -7.61 0.02 -14.08
C LYS A 278 -7.32 -1.22 -13.25
N LYS A 279 -6.14 -1.29 -12.64
CA LYS A 279 -5.72 -2.35 -11.72
C LYS A 279 -5.02 -1.76 -10.52
N ILE A 280 -5.16 -2.38 -9.36
CA ILE A 280 -4.35 -2.07 -8.19
C ILE A 280 -2.91 -2.56 -8.36
N SER A 281 -2.00 -2.01 -7.57
CA SER A 281 -0.62 -2.53 -7.45
C SER A 281 -0.56 -3.61 -6.37
N PRO A 282 0.50 -4.45 -6.33
CA PRO A 282 0.59 -5.56 -5.37
C PRO A 282 0.58 -5.07 -3.92
N GLY A 283 1.20 -3.92 -3.65
CA GLY A 283 1.18 -3.31 -2.32
C GLY A 283 -0.25 -2.92 -1.90
N ALA A 284 -1.04 -2.36 -2.82
CA ALA A 284 -2.44 -2.02 -2.56
C ALA A 284 -3.32 -3.26 -2.36
N HIS A 285 -3.08 -4.34 -3.09
CA HIS A 285 -3.76 -5.64 -2.88
C HIS A 285 -3.53 -6.16 -1.46
N TRP A 286 -2.26 -6.23 -1.02
CA TRP A 286 -1.94 -6.69 0.34
C TRP A 286 -2.49 -5.76 1.43
N ILE A 287 -2.57 -4.44 1.19
CA ILE A 287 -3.28 -3.53 2.09
C ILE A 287 -4.80 -3.80 2.10
N GLY A 288 -5.40 -4.17 0.97
CA GLY A 288 -6.77 -4.67 0.92
C GLY A 288 -6.97 -5.95 1.76
N ILE A 289 -5.99 -6.86 1.77
CA ILE A 289 -6.02 -8.06 2.62
C ILE A 289 -5.95 -7.69 4.11
N VAL A 290 -5.20 -6.65 4.49
CA VAL A 290 -5.21 -6.11 5.87
C VAL A 290 -6.64 -5.71 6.27
N LYS A 291 -7.37 -5.03 5.39
CA LYS A 291 -8.78 -4.65 5.61
C LYS A 291 -9.67 -5.86 5.87
N ILE A 292 -9.55 -6.89 5.04
CA ILE A 292 -10.31 -8.14 5.17
C ILE A 292 -10.03 -8.79 6.53
N ALA A 293 -8.76 -8.92 6.91
CA ALA A 293 -8.38 -9.51 8.19
C ALA A 293 -8.92 -8.70 9.39
N ASN A 294 -8.78 -7.37 9.36
CA ASN A 294 -9.32 -6.47 10.38
C ASN A 294 -10.84 -6.62 10.54
N ARG A 295 -11.59 -6.61 9.44
CA ARG A 295 -13.06 -6.76 9.47
C ARG A 295 -13.46 -8.14 9.97
N LYS A 296 -12.78 -9.20 9.52
CA LYS A 296 -13.10 -10.58 9.91
C LYS A 296 -12.99 -10.81 11.42
N ILE A 297 -12.05 -10.15 12.09
CA ILE A 297 -11.91 -10.25 13.56
C ILE A 297 -12.55 -9.09 14.34
N ASN A 298 -13.25 -8.19 13.65
CA ASN A 298 -13.82 -6.97 14.23
C ASN A 298 -12.77 -6.13 14.99
N SER A 299 -11.59 -5.91 14.39
CA SER A 299 -10.55 -5.05 14.95
C SER A 299 -11.12 -3.67 15.29
N ASN A 300 -10.76 -3.15 16.46
CA ASN A 300 -11.02 -1.74 16.79
C ASN A 300 -10.11 -0.82 15.95
N PHE A 301 -10.39 0.49 15.99
CA PHE A 301 -9.62 1.50 15.25
C PHE A 301 -8.10 1.39 15.46
N ASP A 302 -7.65 1.26 16.71
CA ASP A 302 -6.23 1.31 17.06
C ASP A 302 -5.50 0.05 16.57
N ASP A 303 -6.14 -1.12 16.69
CA ASP A 303 -5.64 -2.39 16.16
C ASP A 303 -5.60 -2.38 14.62
N SER A 304 -6.58 -1.76 13.97
CA SER A 304 -6.60 -1.60 12.51
C SER A 304 -5.46 -0.72 12.01
N VAL A 305 -5.28 0.46 12.60
CA VAL A 305 -4.16 1.38 12.27
C VAL A 305 -2.81 0.70 12.51
N TYR A 306 -2.66 -0.03 13.61
CA TYR A 306 -1.46 -0.84 13.88
C TYR A 306 -1.16 -1.83 12.74
N ALA A 307 -2.17 -2.58 12.29
CA ALA A 307 -1.98 -3.59 11.26
C ALA A 307 -1.64 -2.98 9.89
N TYR A 308 -2.32 -1.90 9.50
CA TYR A 308 -2.00 -1.16 8.27
C TYR A 308 -0.58 -0.58 8.32
N THR A 309 -0.18 -0.02 9.45
CA THR A 309 1.13 0.61 9.62
C THR A 309 2.25 -0.40 9.52
N LYS A 310 2.20 -1.50 10.28
CA LYS A 310 3.26 -2.50 10.26
C LYS A 310 3.41 -3.14 8.87
N THR A 311 2.28 -3.44 8.22
CA THR A 311 2.26 -4.07 6.90
C THR A 311 2.76 -3.12 5.82
N SER A 312 2.32 -1.85 5.81
CA SER A 312 2.77 -0.86 4.82
C SER A 312 4.26 -0.53 4.93
N ILE A 313 4.82 -0.48 6.15
CA ILE A 313 6.27 -0.34 6.36
C ILE A 313 7.03 -1.51 5.74
N ALA A 314 6.63 -2.75 6.04
CA ALA A 314 7.29 -3.94 5.48
C ALA A 314 7.20 -4.01 3.96
N ILE A 315 6.04 -3.64 3.39
CA ILE A 315 5.85 -3.56 1.95
C ILE A 315 6.78 -2.50 1.33
N ALA A 316 6.90 -1.31 1.93
CA ALA A 316 7.77 -0.25 1.42
C ALA A 316 9.25 -0.67 1.40
N ASP A 317 9.73 -1.27 2.50
CA ASP A 317 11.10 -1.79 2.58
C ASP A 317 11.34 -2.98 1.64
N ALA A 318 10.33 -3.83 1.44
CA ALA A 318 10.36 -4.91 0.45
C ALA A 318 10.52 -4.38 -0.98
N PHE A 319 9.81 -3.30 -1.34
CA PHE A 319 9.99 -2.64 -2.64
C PHE A 319 11.39 -2.04 -2.80
N ILE A 320 11.93 -1.38 -1.78
CA ILE A 320 13.30 -0.84 -1.80
C ILE A 320 14.32 -1.96 -2.05
N SER A 321 14.24 -3.06 -1.29
CA SER A 321 15.19 -4.18 -1.43
C SER A 321 15.03 -4.95 -2.75
N CYS A 322 13.81 -5.12 -3.24
CA CYS A 322 13.58 -5.78 -4.53
C CYS A 322 14.09 -4.92 -5.70
N TRP A 323 13.84 -3.62 -5.69
CA TRP A 323 14.30 -2.73 -6.76
C TRP A 323 15.81 -2.55 -6.76
N ASP A 324 16.45 -2.58 -5.59
CA ASP A 324 17.90 -2.67 -5.48
C ASP A 324 18.46 -3.87 -6.26
N GLU A 325 17.85 -5.05 -6.14
CA GLU A 325 18.29 -6.22 -6.89
C GLU A 325 17.93 -6.16 -8.38
N LYS A 326 16.75 -5.64 -8.74
CA LYS A 326 16.34 -5.47 -10.14
C LYS A 326 17.32 -4.65 -10.94
N TYR A 327 17.78 -3.53 -10.38
CA TYR A 327 18.72 -2.64 -11.05
C TYR A 327 20.19 -3.00 -10.82
N ARG A 328 20.48 -3.91 -9.89
CA ARG A 328 21.80 -4.56 -9.78
C ARG A 328 21.98 -5.64 -10.86
N SER A 329 21.09 -6.63 -10.90
CA SER A 329 21.17 -7.76 -11.84
C SER A 329 20.86 -7.35 -13.28
N ASN A 330 19.93 -6.40 -13.46
CA ASN A 330 19.47 -5.91 -14.76
C ASN A 330 19.03 -7.05 -15.71
N LEU A 331 18.43 -8.10 -15.19
CA LEU A 331 18.15 -9.31 -15.97
C LEU A 331 17.03 -9.12 -17.00
N ILE A 332 17.25 -9.65 -18.20
CA ILE A 332 16.31 -9.69 -19.32
C ILE A 332 15.05 -10.52 -19.04
N ARG A 333 13.91 -10.13 -19.61
CA ARG A 333 12.61 -10.79 -19.42
C ARG A 333 12.43 -12.02 -20.33
N PRO A 334 11.59 -13.00 -19.94
CA PRO A 334 11.43 -14.24 -20.71
C PRO A 334 10.97 -14.02 -22.16
N GLU A 335 9.98 -13.15 -22.39
CA GLU A 335 9.42 -12.94 -23.72
C GLU A 335 10.47 -12.49 -24.75
N THR A 336 11.47 -11.70 -24.32
CA THR A 336 12.49 -11.19 -25.23
C THR A 336 13.34 -12.33 -25.77
N LEU A 337 13.76 -13.27 -24.91
CA LEU A 337 14.58 -14.40 -25.30
C LEU A 337 13.79 -15.49 -26.00
N ILE A 338 12.56 -15.76 -25.56
CA ILE A 338 11.68 -16.73 -26.22
C ILE A 338 11.44 -16.29 -27.66
N ASN A 339 11.08 -15.02 -27.89
CA ASN A 339 10.78 -14.53 -29.24
C ASN A 339 12.02 -14.47 -30.14
N GLN A 340 13.21 -14.23 -29.57
CA GLN A 340 14.46 -14.15 -30.35
C GLN A 340 15.07 -15.52 -30.66
N HIS A 341 14.84 -16.54 -29.82
CA HIS A 341 15.64 -17.78 -29.87
C HIS A 341 14.84 -19.08 -29.83
N ILE A 342 13.54 -19.04 -29.52
CA ILE A 342 12.71 -20.25 -29.36
C ILE A 342 11.51 -20.20 -30.30
N ASP A 343 10.65 -19.20 -30.18
CA ASP A 343 9.38 -19.09 -30.88
C ASP A 343 8.97 -17.62 -31.01
N GLU A 344 9.09 -17.06 -32.21
CA GLU A 344 8.80 -15.64 -32.49
C GLU A 344 7.33 -15.25 -32.32
N ASN A 345 6.42 -16.24 -32.29
CA ASN A 345 4.97 -16.02 -32.16
C ASN A 345 4.48 -16.22 -30.73
N TRP A 346 5.36 -16.61 -29.81
CA TRP A 346 4.97 -16.81 -28.42
C TRP A 346 4.62 -15.47 -27.76
N MET A 347 3.59 -15.50 -26.93
CA MET A 347 3.19 -14.36 -26.13
C MET A 347 3.00 -14.78 -24.68
N PRO A 348 3.51 -14.00 -23.70
CA PRO A 348 3.20 -14.25 -22.31
C PRO A 348 1.69 -14.02 -22.07
N LEU A 349 1.14 -14.75 -21.10
CA LEU A 349 -0.27 -14.58 -20.71
C LEU A 349 -0.53 -13.17 -20.15
N LEU A 350 0.42 -12.64 -19.39
CA LEU A 350 0.38 -11.27 -18.86
C LEU A 350 1.34 -10.38 -19.64
N GLN A 351 0.95 -9.12 -19.86
CA GLN A 351 1.87 -8.13 -20.43
C GLN A 351 3.05 -7.92 -19.48
N THR A 352 4.27 -8.01 -20.01
CA THR A 352 5.49 -7.84 -19.21
C THR A 352 5.58 -6.43 -18.62
N PRO A 353 5.75 -6.32 -17.28
CA PRO A 353 5.93 -5.02 -16.64
C PRO A 353 7.25 -4.34 -17.05
N PRO A 354 7.28 -2.99 -17.16
CA PRO A 354 8.43 -2.24 -17.70
C PRO A 354 9.55 -2.03 -16.66
N PHE A 355 10.15 -3.12 -16.20
CA PHE A 355 11.32 -3.11 -15.31
C PHE A 355 12.06 -4.46 -15.35
N PRO A 356 13.34 -4.51 -14.94
CA PRO A 356 14.16 -5.73 -14.93
C PRO A 356 13.53 -6.92 -14.19
N GLU A 357 13.96 -8.12 -14.57
CA GLU A 357 13.31 -9.36 -14.16
C GLU A 357 13.62 -9.74 -12.69
N TYR A 358 14.88 -9.83 -12.29
CA TYR A 358 15.25 -10.49 -11.04
C TYR A 358 15.43 -9.51 -9.86
N THR A 359 14.84 -9.70 -8.67
CA THR A 359 13.86 -10.72 -8.25
C THR A 359 12.42 -10.32 -8.57
N SER A 360 11.45 -11.23 -8.44
CA SER A 360 10.02 -10.91 -8.62
C SER A 360 9.50 -10.00 -7.51
N GLY A 361 9.05 -8.79 -7.88
CA GLY A 361 8.47 -7.83 -6.93
C GLY A 361 7.20 -8.36 -6.26
N HIS A 362 6.39 -9.14 -6.98
CA HIS A 362 5.23 -9.81 -6.39
C HIS A 362 5.66 -10.79 -5.30
N SER A 363 6.70 -11.58 -5.54
CA SER A 363 7.18 -12.56 -4.58
C SER A 363 7.75 -11.90 -3.32
N VAL A 364 8.59 -10.86 -3.49
CA VAL A 364 9.22 -10.17 -2.35
C VAL A 364 8.18 -9.44 -1.49
N VAL A 365 7.28 -8.68 -2.12
CA VAL A 365 6.24 -7.93 -1.41
C VAL A 365 5.24 -8.85 -0.73
N SER A 366 4.81 -9.92 -1.41
CA SER A 366 3.87 -10.89 -0.85
C SER A 366 4.48 -11.66 0.30
N GLY A 367 5.75 -12.06 0.20
CA GLY A 367 6.46 -12.70 1.30
C GLY A 367 6.53 -11.80 2.54
N ALA A 368 6.93 -10.54 2.38
CA ALA A 368 7.04 -9.59 3.48
C ALA A 368 5.68 -9.30 4.14
N ALA A 369 4.65 -9.06 3.34
CA ALA A 369 3.29 -8.80 3.83
C ALA A 369 2.71 -10.01 4.55
N ALA A 370 2.88 -11.21 4.01
CA ALA A 370 2.36 -12.44 4.61
C ALA A 370 3.01 -12.73 5.98
N GLU A 371 4.32 -12.55 6.13
CA GLU A 371 4.98 -12.72 7.43
C GLU A 371 4.43 -11.73 8.47
N VAL A 372 4.31 -10.44 8.10
CA VAL A 372 3.77 -9.43 9.02
C VAL A 372 2.33 -9.75 9.41
N LEU A 373 1.46 -10.08 8.44
CA LEU A 373 0.07 -10.43 8.71
C LEU A 373 -0.05 -11.69 9.57
N THR A 374 0.76 -12.71 9.29
CA THR A 374 0.85 -13.94 10.11
C THR A 374 1.26 -13.61 11.54
N SER A 375 2.21 -12.69 11.74
CA SER A 375 2.62 -12.26 13.09
C SER A 375 1.52 -11.51 13.87
N ILE A 376 0.56 -10.91 13.16
CA ILE A 376 -0.51 -10.09 13.77
C ILE A 376 -1.76 -10.93 14.05
N TYR A 377 -2.18 -11.75 13.10
CA TYR A 377 -3.45 -12.46 13.13
C TYR A 377 -3.31 -13.96 13.42
N GLY A 378 -2.08 -14.46 13.43
CA GLY A 378 -1.77 -15.88 13.60
C GLY A 378 -1.62 -16.61 12.28
N ASP A 379 -1.01 -17.80 12.36
CA ASP A 379 -0.93 -18.73 11.24
C ASP A 379 -2.29 -19.40 10.96
N ASN A 380 -2.47 -19.93 9.76
CA ASN A 380 -3.73 -20.55 9.29
C ASN A 380 -4.97 -19.64 9.41
N PHE A 381 -4.76 -18.32 9.26
CA PHE A 381 -5.84 -17.35 9.14
C PHE A 381 -6.50 -17.49 7.77
N SER A 382 -7.67 -18.13 7.71
CA SER A 382 -8.44 -18.21 6.47
C SER A 382 -9.08 -16.87 6.12
N PHE A 383 -9.25 -16.57 4.84
CA PHE A 383 -9.98 -15.40 4.38
C PHE A 383 -10.45 -15.56 2.94
N ASP A 384 -11.51 -14.85 2.60
CA ASP A 384 -12.01 -14.71 1.24
C ASP A 384 -11.51 -13.37 0.72
N ASP A 385 -10.64 -13.41 -0.30
CA ASP A 385 -10.05 -12.24 -0.93
C ASP A 385 -11.00 -11.67 -1.98
N ASP A 386 -11.70 -10.60 -1.62
CA ASP A 386 -12.60 -9.85 -2.48
C ASP A 386 -12.00 -8.55 -3.02
N THR A 387 -10.70 -8.32 -2.82
CA THR A 387 -10.03 -7.04 -3.16
C THR A 387 -10.06 -6.72 -4.65
N GLU A 388 -10.06 -7.76 -5.51
CA GLU A 388 -10.06 -7.62 -6.96
C GLU A 388 -11.48 -7.59 -7.57
N THR A 389 -12.53 -7.76 -6.75
CA THR A 389 -13.93 -7.71 -7.21
C THR A 389 -14.35 -6.37 -7.84
N PRO A 390 -13.91 -5.19 -7.34
CA PRO A 390 -14.19 -3.91 -8.00
C PRO A 390 -13.46 -3.75 -9.35
N TYR A 391 -12.45 -4.59 -9.62
CA TYR A 391 -11.64 -4.59 -10.83
C TYR A 391 -12.01 -5.74 -11.79
N GLY A 392 -13.13 -6.43 -11.52
CA GLY A 392 -13.76 -7.38 -12.45
C GLY A 392 -13.30 -8.83 -12.30
N LEU A 393 -12.66 -9.18 -11.18
CA LEU A 393 -12.20 -10.55 -10.90
C LEU A 393 -13.03 -11.20 -9.78
N PRO A 394 -13.16 -12.54 -9.76
CA PRO A 394 -13.91 -13.23 -8.73
C PRO A 394 -13.17 -13.24 -7.38
N VAL A 395 -13.91 -13.52 -6.31
CA VAL A 395 -13.34 -13.79 -4.97
C VAL A 395 -12.50 -15.06 -5.02
N ARG A 396 -11.35 -15.06 -4.33
CA ARG A 396 -10.52 -16.25 -4.11
C ARG A 396 -10.34 -16.53 -2.62
N SER A 397 -10.47 -17.79 -2.21
CA SER A 397 -10.37 -18.17 -0.80
C SER A 397 -8.99 -18.72 -0.47
N PHE A 398 -8.44 -18.30 0.67
CA PHE A 398 -7.15 -18.76 1.19
C PHE A 398 -7.30 -19.27 2.62
N THR A 399 -6.47 -20.25 2.97
CA THR A 399 -6.39 -20.83 4.32
C THR A 399 -5.32 -20.16 5.19
N SER A 400 -4.40 -19.41 4.58
CA SER A 400 -3.38 -18.61 5.27
C SER A 400 -2.85 -17.50 4.36
N PHE A 401 -2.27 -16.45 4.95
CA PHE A 401 -1.53 -15.43 4.19
C PHE A 401 -0.33 -16.04 3.45
N ASN A 402 0.31 -17.05 4.05
CA ASN A 402 1.41 -17.78 3.42
C ASN A 402 0.96 -18.51 2.15
N GLN A 403 -0.22 -19.13 2.14
CA GLN A 403 -0.80 -19.72 0.93
C GLN A 403 -1.06 -18.64 -0.14
N ALA A 404 -1.68 -17.52 0.23
CA ALA A 404 -1.91 -16.41 -0.69
C ALA A 404 -0.60 -15.87 -1.28
N SER A 405 0.45 -15.71 -0.48
CA SER A 405 1.77 -15.26 -0.95
C SER A 405 2.45 -16.24 -1.91
N ALA A 406 2.29 -17.55 -1.67
CA ALA A 406 2.81 -18.58 -2.56
C ALA A 406 2.06 -18.59 -3.89
N GLU A 407 0.74 -18.41 -3.86
CA GLU A 407 -0.08 -18.27 -5.07
C GLU A 407 0.29 -17.00 -5.86
N ALA A 408 0.44 -15.86 -5.18
CA ALA A 408 0.90 -14.62 -5.78
C ALA A 408 2.28 -14.75 -6.43
N ALA A 409 3.21 -15.48 -5.81
CA ALA A 409 4.53 -15.73 -6.35
C ALA A 409 4.47 -16.62 -7.60
N ILE A 410 3.80 -17.78 -7.55
CA ILE A 410 3.73 -18.72 -8.68
C ILE A 410 2.90 -18.17 -9.85
N SER A 411 1.96 -17.25 -9.58
CA SER A 411 1.16 -16.57 -10.62
C SER A 411 2.04 -15.93 -11.71
N ARG A 412 3.27 -15.55 -11.37
CA ARG A 412 4.20 -14.90 -12.30
C ARG A 412 4.84 -15.87 -13.30
N MET A 413 4.97 -17.14 -12.92
CA MET A 413 5.33 -18.24 -13.84
C MET A 413 4.17 -18.48 -14.82
N TYR A 414 2.95 -18.60 -14.30
CA TYR A 414 1.75 -18.76 -15.13
C TYR A 414 1.53 -17.57 -16.06
N GLY A 415 1.88 -16.37 -15.61
CA GLY A 415 1.85 -15.15 -16.41
C GLY A 415 2.89 -15.09 -17.52
N GLY A 416 3.92 -15.95 -17.51
CA GLY A 416 4.96 -15.99 -18.53
C GLY A 416 6.04 -14.90 -18.42
N ILE A 417 6.17 -14.26 -17.26
CA ILE A 417 6.94 -13.00 -17.12
C ILE A 417 8.09 -13.07 -16.11
N HIS A 418 8.21 -14.19 -15.40
CA HIS A 418 9.29 -14.42 -14.44
C HIS A 418 9.84 -15.85 -14.54
N TYR A 419 11.15 -15.98 -14.36
CA TYR A 419 11.83 -17.27 -14.21
C TYR A 419 11.64 -17.81 -12.79
N ARG A 420 11.91 -19.11 -12.60
CA ARG A 420 11.76 -19.81 -11.32
C ARG A 420 12.60 -19.18 -10.22
N ALA A 421 13.86 -18.84 -10.50
CA ALA A 421 14.77 -18.24 -9.53
C ALA A 421 14.22 -16.91 -8.99
N ALA A 422 13.70 -16.04 -9.86
CA ALA A 422 13.15 -14.75 -9.44
C ALA A 422 11.94 -14.91 -8.52
N ILE A 423 11.16 -15.98 -8.71
CA ILE A 423 9.97 -16.29 -7.92
C ILE A 423 10.36 -16.83 -6.54
N GLU A 424 11.16 -17.90 -6.50
CA GLU A 424 11.48 -18.61 -5.25
C GLU A 424 12.43 -17.81 -4.37
N ILE A 425 13.50 -17.26 -4.96
CA ILE A 425 14.46 -16.44 -4.23
C ILE A 425 13.81 -15.11 -3.82
N GLY A 426 12.95 -14.54 -4.67
CA GLY A 426 12.16 -13.36 -4.32
C GLY A 426 11.23 -13.62 -3.13
N LEU A 427 10.53 -14.77 -3.10
CA LEU A 427 9.65 -15.10 -1.98
C LEU A 427 10.44 -15.27 -0.68
N LYS A 428 11.60 -15.93 -0.75
CA LYS A 428 12.53 -16.01 0.38
C LYS A 428 13.00 -14.63 0.85
N GLN A 429 13.46 -13.78 -0.07
CA GLN A 429 13.90 -12.42 0.23
C GLN A 429 12.79 -11.65 0.96
N GLY A 430 11.56 -11.73 0.47
CA GLY A 430 10.38 -11.12 1.08
C GLY A 430 10.13 -11.59 2.51
N ARG A 431 10.13 -12.91 2.73
CA ARG A 431 9.95 -13.50 4.06
C ARG A 431 11.03 -13.03 5.03
N ASP A 432 12.30 -13.08 4.61
CA ASP A 432 13.43 -12.64 5.44
C ASP A 432 13.30 -11.14 5.85
N ILE A 433 12.82 -10.28 4.94
CA ILE A 433 12.52 -8.86 5.22
C ILE A 433 11.37 -8.73 6.22
N GLY A 434 10.25 -9.42 6.00
CA GLY A 434 9.10 -9.38 6.90
C GLY A 434 9.48 -9.80 8.32
N ASP A 435 10.22 -10.92 8.43
CA ASP A 435 10.78 -11.44 9.68
C ASP A 435 11.67 -10.41 10.40
N PHE A 436 12.52 -9.72 9.64
CA PHE A 436 13.38 -8.68 10.19
C PHE A 436 12.57 -7.49 10.70
N VAL A 437 11.60 -6.99 9.93
CA VAL A 437 10.72 -5.88 10.34
C VAL A 437 9.96 -6.23 11.61
N ILE A 438 9.46 -7.47 11.74
CA ILE A 438 8.77 -7.96 12.94
C ILE A 438 9.69 -7.89 14.17
N LYS A 439 10.96 -8.29 14.02
CA LYS A 439 11.95 -8.34 15.11
C LYS A 439 12.54 -6.95 15.44
N LYS A 440 12.72 -6.10 14.43
CA LYS A 440 13.33 -4.77 14.55
C LYS A 440 12.36 -3.76 15.16
N ILE A 441 11.08 -3.80 14.78
CA ILE A 441 10.08 -2.82 15.22
C ILE A 441 9.14 -3.44 16.26
N THR A 442 9.24 -2.94 17.49
CA THR A 442 8.34 -3.26 18.60
C THR A 442 7.23 -2.23 18.69
N MET A 443 6.05 -2.56 18.15
CA MET A 443 4.87 -1.68 18.10
C MET A 443 3.83 -1.99 19.18
N LYS A 444 3.92 -3.15 19.86
CA LYS A 444 3.04 -3.52 20.96
C LYS A 444 3.85 -3.98 22.16
N ASN A 445 3.39 -3.63 23.35
CA ASN A 445 4.02 -4.09 24.59
C ASN A 445 3.91 -5.62 24.72
N PRO A 446 5.00 -6.35 25.04
CA PRO A 446 5.00 -7.82 25.12
C PRO A 446 3.93 -8.40 26.07
N GLY A 447 3.55 -7.65 27.12
CA GLY A 447 2.51 -8.06 28.07
C GLY A 447 1.07 -8.03 27.52
N ALA A 448 0.83 -7.37 26.39
CA ALA A 448 -0.50 -7.28 25.76
C ALA A 448 -0.82 -8.46 24.82
N LEU A 449 0.16 -9.31 24.51
CA LEU A 449 -0.01 -10.50 23.66
C LEU A 449 -0.44 -11.75 24.45
N ALA A 450 -0.38 -11.71 25.78
CA ALA A 450 -0.71 -12.84 26.67
C ALA A 450 -2.21 -12.97 27.01
N SER A 451 -3.07 -12.12 26.43
CA SER A 451 -4.52 -12.16 26.64
C SER A 451 -5.25 -12.41 25.32
N LYS A 452 -5.11 -13.60 24.76
CA LYS A 452 -6.08 -14.19 23.82
C LYS A 452 -6.27 -15.66 24.15
#